data_AF-A0A9D4EQ86-F1
#
_entry.id   AF-A0A9D4EQ86-F1
#
_cell.length_a   1.000
_cell.length_b   1.000
_cell.length_c   1.000
_cell.angle_alpha   90.00
_cell.angle_beta   90.00
_cell.angle_gamma   90.00
#
_symmetry.space_group_name_H-M   'P 1'
#
loop_
_entity.id
_entity.type
_entity.pdbx_description
1 polymer ?
#
loop_
_entity_poly.entity_id
_entity_poly.type
_entity_poly.pdbx_seq_one_letter_code
_entity_poly.pdbx_strand_id
1 'polypeptide(L)'
;MSARMDLAKSKACDGIEPDNVDGHEHGNANFGFTSSDQLNYNKWLASEAHKRNLSIGLKNDAEQIPQLHTFFDWALNEECHTVDGGRECDLYKPFLAEGKVK
;
A
#
# COMPACT_ATOMS: atom_id res chain seq x y z
N MET A 1 -8.02 4.20 -11.40
CA MET A 1 -6.66 4.71 -11.13
C MET A 1 -5.70 4.64 -12.32
N SER A 2 -5.87 3.72 -13.28
CA SER A 2 -4.94 3.53 -14.41
C SER A 2 -4.52 4.82 -15.13
N ALA A 3 -5.46 5.72 -15.45
CA ALA A 3 -5.13 7.01 -16.09
C ALA A 3 -4.17 7.90 -15.27
N ARG A 4 -4.22 7.83 -13.93
CA ARG A 4 -3.26 8.55 -13.06
C ARG A 4 -1.87 7.90 -13.12
N MET A 5 -1.81 6.58 -13.22
CA MET A 5 -0.54 5.85 -13.39
C MET A 5 0.05 6.08 -14.78
N ASP A 6 -0.78 6.17 -15.82
CA ASP A 6 -0.35 6.54 -17.17
C ASP A 6 0.27 7.95 -17.16
N LEU A 7 -0.35 8.89 -16.44
CA LEU A 7 0.19 10.23 -16.25
C LEU A 7 1.51 10.24 -15.46
N ALA A 8 1.62 9.43 -14.40
CA ALA A 8 2.87 9.29 -13.65
C ALA A 8 3.99 8.76 -14.56
N LYS A 9 3.68 7.75 -15.38
CA LYS A 9 4.63 7.21 -16.35
C LYS A 9 5.03 8.24 -17.41
N SER A 10 4.08 9.00 -17.95
CA SER A 10 4.39 10.05 -18.94
C SER A 10 5.22 11.19 -18.36
N LYS A 11 5.16 11.38 -17.04
CA LYS A 11 5.99 12.34 -16.29
C LYS A 11 7.33 11.76 -15.84
N ALA A 12 7.67 10.54 -16.27
CA ALA A 12 8.89 9.84 -15.90
C ALA A 12 9.06 9.65 -14.38
N CYS A 13 7.96 9.47 -13.65
CA CYS A 13 8.04 9.03 -12.25
C CYS A 13 8.69 7.63 -12.18
N ASP A 14 9.53 7.42 -11.17
CA ASP A 14 10.12 6.10 -10.89
C ASP A 14 9.16 5.20 -10.11
N GLY A 15 8.26 5.80 -9.32
CA GLY A 15 7.26 5.08 -8.55
C GLY A 15 6.07 5.94 -8.14
N ILE A 16 5.09 5.30 -7.52
CA ILE A 16 3.86 5.90 -7.03
C ILE A 16 3.53 5.40 -5.62
N GLU A 17 2.79 6.21 -4.88
CA GLU A 17 2.23 5.87 -3.57
C GLU A 17 0.74 6.25 -3.61
N PRO A 18 -0.16 5.28 -3.79
CA PRO A 18 -1.58 5.54 -3.72
C PRO A 18 -2.01 5.63 -2.24
N ASP A 19 -2.43 6.82 -1.83
CA ASP A 19 -2.90 7.09 -0.47
C ASP A 19 -4.32 6.55 -0.21
N ASN A 20 -4.67 6.35 1.07
CA ASN A 20 -5.97 5.82 1.55
C ASN A 20 -6.28 4.41 1.01
N VAL A 21 -5.29 3.52 1.08
CA VAL A 21 -5.40 2.10 0.71
C VAL A 21 -5.72 1.19 1.90
N ASP A 22 -6.19 1.76 2.99
CA ASP A 22 -6.62 1.15 4.25
C ASP A 22 -8.12 1.44 4.55
N GLY A 23 -8.89 1.83 3.52
CA GLY A 23 -10.29 2.28 3.64
C GLY A 23 -11.22 1.32 4.37
N HIS A 24 -10.88 0.03 4.43
CA HIS A 24 -11.65 -0.98 5.15
C HIS A 24 -11.59 -0.86 6.68
N GLU A 25 -10.53 -0.24 7.20
CA GLU A 25 -10.36 0.05 8.64
C GLU A 25 -11.29 1.20 9.08
N HIS A 26 -11.72 2.02 8.12
CA HIS A 26 -12.56 3.19 8.34
C HIS A 26 -14.03 2.84 8.12
N GLY A 27 -14.64 2.19 9.12
CA GLY A 27 -16.01 1.62 9.14
C GLY A 27 -17.20 2.55 8.83
N ASN A 28 -16.95 3.76 8.31
CA ASN A 28 -17.95 4.78 7.97
C ASN A 28 -18.33 4.77 6.48
N ALA A 29 -17.70 3.93 5.65
CA ALA A 29 -18.11 3.73 4.28
C ALA A 29 -19.40 2.89 4.24
N ASN A 30 -20.56 3.54 4.32
CA ASN A 30 -21.92 2.96 4.16
C ASN A 30 -22.18 2.33 2.76
N PHE A 31 -21.14 1.79 2.13
CA PHE A 31 -21.11 1.24 0.78
C PHE A 31 -20.89 -0.28 0.78
N GLY A 32 -20.78 -0.92 1.95
CA GLY A 32 -20.50 -2.35 2.05
C GLY A 32 -19.08 -2.74 1.62
N PHE A 33 -18.14 -1.79 1.71
CA PHE A 33 -16.73 -2.01 1.37
C PHE A 33 -16.06 -2.87 2.45
N THR A 34 -15.43 -3.97 2.03
CA THR A 34 -14.86 -4.96 2.95
C THR A 34 -13.33 -4.97 2.93
N SER A 35 -12.73 -5.61 3.95
CA SER A 35 -11.28 -5.89 3.97
C SER A 35 -10.84 -6.68 2.73
N SER A 36 -11.67 -7.61 2.24
CA SER A 36 -11.37 -8.35 1.00
C SER A 36 -11.39 -7.47 -0.24
N ASP A 37 -12.25 -6.45 -0.29
CA ASP A 37 -12.31 -5.51 -1.41
C ASP A 37 -11.05 -4.65 -1.44
N GLN A 38 -10.62 -4.15 -0.28
CA GLN A 38 -9.35 -3.43 -0.14
C GLN A 38 -8.17 -4.29 -0.57
N LEU A 39 -8.09 -5.54 -0.09
CA LEU A 39 -7.00 -6.45 -0.43
C LEU A 39 -6.91 -6.72 -1.94
N ASN A 40 -8.06 -6.96 -2.58
CA ASN A 40 -8.14 -7.18 -4.02
C ASN A 40 -7.74 -5.93 -4.80
N TYR A 41 -8.18 -4.76 -4.35
CA TYR A 41 -7.85 -3.50 -4.97
C TYR A 41 -6.36 -3.15 -4.83
N ASN A 42 -5.75 -3.38 -3.67
CA ASN A 42 -4.33 -3.13 -3.41
C ASN A 42 -3.43 -4.04 -4.29
N LYS A 43 -3.78 -5.32 -4.44
CA LYS A 43 -3.11 -6.22 -5.39
C LYS A 43 -3.25 -5.75 -6.85
N TRP A 44 -4.43 -5.26 -7.22
CA TRP A 44 -4.66 -4.70 -8.55
C TRP A 44 -3.84 -3.43 -8.78
N LEU A 45 -3.74 -2.52 -7.81
CA LEU A 45 -2.91 -1.31 -7.90
C LEU A 45 -1.45 -1.67 -8.14
N ALA A 46 -0.90 -2.61 -7.36
CA ALA A 46 0.48 -3.06 -7.52
C ALA A 46 0.74 -3.66 -8.91
N SER A 47 -0.14 -4.55 -9.37
CA SER A 47 -0.04 -5.13 -10.70
C SER A 47 -0.08 -4.08 -11.81
N GLU A 48 -0.96 -3.07 -11.70
CA GLU A 48 -1.06 -2.01 -12.69
C GLU A 48 0.14 -1.05 -12.71
N ALA A 49 0.76 -0.79 -11.55
CA ALA A 49 1.99 -0.02 -11.45
C ALA A 49 3.16 -0.76 -12.12
N HIS A 50 3.33 -2.04 -11.80
CA HIS A 50 4.41 -2.87 -12.36
C HIS A 50 4.29 -3.03 -13.88
N LYS A 51 3.06 -3.16 -14.44
CA LYS A 51 2.84 -3.16 -15.91
C LYS A 51 3.37 -1.91 -16.61
N ARG A 52 3.48 -0.79 -15.88
CA ARG A 52 3.99 0.49 -16.38
C ARG A 52 5.46 0.73 -16.03
N ASN A 53 6.11 -0.26 -15.42
CA ASN A 53 7.46 -0.15 -14.88
C ASN A 53 7.57 1.04 -13.92
N LEU A 54 6.58 1.16 -13.03
CA LEU A 54 6.57 2.07 -11.88
C LEU A 54 6.73 1.23 -10.62
N SER A 55 7.60 1.65 -9.71
CA SER A 55 7.61 1.12 -8.36
C SER A 55 6.35 1.55 -7.58
N ILE A 56 5.94 0.80 -6.57
CA ILE A 56 4.77 1.11 -5.75
C ILE A 56 5.00 0.90 -4.25
N GLY A 57 4.61 1.90 -3.46
CA GLY A 57 4.63 1.85 -2.00
C GLY A 57 3.27 1.49 -1.40
N LEU A 58 3.25 0.61 -0.39
CA LEU A 58 2.08 0.36 0.44
C LEU A 58 1.98 1.44 1.51
N LYS A 59 0.95 2.27 1.44
CA LYS A 59 0.68 3.31 2.43
C LYS A 59 -0.16 2.75 3.57
N ASN A 60 0.36 2.78 4.80
CA ASN A 60 -0.33 2.24 5.98
C ASN A 60 -0.82 0.79 5.74
N ASP A 61 -2.11 0.49 5.98
CA ASP A 61 -2.74 -0.83 5.78
C ASP A 61 -1.96 -1.97 6.46
N ALA A 62 -1.54 -1.70 7.71
CA ALA A 62 -0.61 -2.55 8.44
C ALA A 62 -1.19 -3.95 8.71
N GLU A 63 -2.52 -4.04 8.85
CA GLU A 63 -3.23 -5.30 9.08
C GLU A 63 -3.11 -6.27 7.89
N GLN A 64 -3.02 -5.75 6.65
CA GLN A 64 -2.96 -6.57 5.44
C GLN A 64 -1.54 -6.83 4.92
N ILE A 65 -0.49 -6.29 5.57
CA ILE A 65 0.91 -6.52 5.19
C ILE A 65 1.24 -8.00 4.96
N PRO A 66 0.82 -8.98 5.79
CA PRO A 66 1.10 -10.40 5.56
C PRO A 66 0.63 -10.92 4.20
N GLN A 67 -0.35 -10.26 3.58
CA GLN A 67 -0.93 -10.64 2.29
C GLN A 67 -0.47 -9.73 1.13
N LEU A 68 0.13 -8.58 1.44
CA LEU A 68 0.48 -7.53 0.47
C LEU A 68 1.99 -7.32 0.30
N HIS A 69 2.83 -7.69 1.27
CA HIS A 69 4.26 -7.35 1.25
C HIS A 69 5.00 -7.83 -0.01
N THR A 70 4.59 -8.95 -0.61
CA THR A 70 5.18 -9.48 -1.84
C THR A 70 4.73 -8.75 -3.11
N PHE A 71 3.65 -7.98 -3.06
CA PHE A 71 3.11 -7.23 -4.20
C PHE A 71 3.67 -5.81 -4.28
N PHE A 72 4.06 -5.22 -3.15
CA PHE A 72 4.59 -3.85 -3.09
C PHE A 72 6.12 -3.84 -2.99
N ASP A 73 6.75 -2.76 -3.44
CA ASP A 73 8.22 -2.65 -3.49
C ASP A 73 8.80 -2.02 -2.22
N TRP A 74 8.00 -1.25 -1.51
CA TRP A 74 8.34 -0.59 -0.26
C TRP A 74 7.05 -0.28 0.52
N ALA A 75 7.19 0.15 1.76
CA ALA A 75 6.10 0.68 2.56
C ALA A 75 6.31 2.16 2.87
N LEU A 76 5.23 2.91 3.03
CA LEU A 76 5.20 4.23 3.62
C LEU A 76 4.28 4.16 4.83
N ASN A 77 4.83 4.35 6.02
CA ASN A 77 4.03 4.42 7.24
C ASN A 77 3.95 5.85 7.76
N GLU A 78 2.77 6.22 8.26
CA GLU A 78 2.58 7.39 9.10
C GLU A 78 2.44 6.95 10.56
N GLU A 79 3.25 7.56 11.44
CA GLU A 79 3.05 7.53 12.89
C GLU A 79 3.18 6.17 13.63
N CYS A 80 3.84 5.14 13.07
CA CYS A 80 3.93 3.85 13.77
C CYS A 80 4.58 3.90 15.15
N HIS A 81 5.41 4.92 15.42
CA HIS A 81 6.03 5.15 16.73
C HIS A 81 5.04 5.72 17.76
N THR A 82 3.98 6.37 17.30
CA THR A 82 2.92 6.99 18.11
C THR A 82 1.75 6.03 18.31
N VAL A 83 1.33 5.38 17.22
CA VAL A 83 0.22 4.42 17.19
C VAL A 83 0.59 3.16 17.97
N ASP A 84 -0.37 2.67 18.76
CA ASP A 84 -0.24 1.46 19.59
C ASP A 84 1.04 1.40 20.47
N GLY A 85 1.52 2.57 20.92
CA GLY A 85 2.75 2.67 21.71
C GLY A 85 4.01 2.19 20.98
N GLY A 86 4.06 2.32 19.65
CA GLY A 86 5.20 1.94 18.84
C GLY A 86 5.12 0.53 18.24
N ARG A 87 4.13 -0.27 18.63
CA ARG A 87 4.02 -1.67 18.21
C ARG A 87 3.64 -1.84 16.75
N GLU A 88 2.96 -0.87 16.15
CA GLU A 88 2.64 -0.90 14.72
C GLU A 88 3.92 -1.01 13.87
N CYS A 89 5.03 -0.41 14.32
CA CYS A 89 6.29 -0.44 13.56
C CYS A 89 6.82 -1.86 13.29
N ASP A 90 6.43 -2.84 14.13
CA ASP A 90 6.82 -4.24 13.99
C ASP A 90 6.05 -4.94 12.86
N LEU A 91 4.87 -4.46 12.50
CA LEU A 91 4.06 -5.02 11.41
C LEU A 91 4.73 -4.84 10.04
N TYR A 92 5.64 -3.88 9.92
CA TYR A 92 6.41 -3.61 8.69
C TYR A 92 7.69 -4.45 8.55
N LYS A 93 8.02 -5.31 9.53
CA LYS A 93 9.18 -6.23 9.44
C LYS A 93 9.20 -7.11 8.18
N PRO A 94 8.07 -7.58 7.61
CA PRO A 94 8.08 -8.34 6.36
C PRO A 94 8.74 -7.62 5.18
N PHE A 95 8.58 -6.30 5.05
CA PHE A 95 9.28 -5.51 4.04
C PHE A 95 10.79 -5.54 4.26
N LEU A 96 11.25 -5.33 5.50
CA LEU A 96 12.68 -5.36 5.85
C LEU A 96 13.32 -6.73 5.62
N ALA A 97 12.58 -7.82 5.91
CA ALA A 97 13.05 -9.19 5.71
C ALA A 97 13.31 -9.52 4.22
N GLU A 98 12.64 -8.81 3.31
CA GLU A 98 12.83 -8.93 1.86
C GLU A 98 13.88 -7.94 1.32
N GLY A 99 14.56 -7.19 2.19
CA GLY A 99 15.49 -6.13 1.79
C GLY A 99 14.81 -4.88 1.22
N LYS A 100 13.49 -4.75 1.42
CA LYS A 100 12.70 -3.57 1.03
C LYS A 100 12.74 -2.53 2.15
N VAL A 101 12.51 -1.27 1.79
CA VAL A 101 12.46 -0.14 2.74
C VAL A 101 11.03 0.12 3.23
N LYS A 102 10.92 0.71 4.42
CA LYS A 102 9.67 1.17 5.04
C LYS A 102 9.74 2.65 5.37
#